data_AF-A0A7X4JE07-F1
#
_entry.id   AF-A0A7X4JE07-F1
#
_cell.length_a   1.000
_cell.length_b   1.000
_cell.length_c   1.000
_cell.angle_alpha   90.00
_cell.angle_beta   90.00
_cell.angle_gamma   90.00
#
_symmetry.space_group_name_H-M   'P 1'
#
loop_
_entity.id
_entity.type
_entity.pdbx_description
1 polymer ?
#
loop_
_entity_poly.entity_id
_entity_poly.type
_entity_poly.pdbx_seq_one_letter_code
_entity_poly.pdbx_strand_id
1 'polypeptide(L)'
;MTGTVPKTTVSWSEACKLRMDYRFDQIWLLLEPMVVTEVPDDAPDEVFEAVREFVRDRRARRHNRVAKALLDGWISLIVGGEQSVRRRTFDISDGVDAEFELLRTSAFSGQAQR
;
A
#
# COMPACT_ATOMS: atom_id res chain seq x y z
N MET A 1 10.55 0.46 -4.68
CA MET A 1 11.20 0.53 -6.01
C MET A 1 10.98 1.92 -6.55
N THR A 2 11.95 2.48 -7.28
CA THR A 2 11.89 3.84 -7.83
C THR A 2 12.47 3.86 -9.24
N GLY A 3 12.21 4.92 -10.00
CA GLY A 3 12.82 5.14 -11.31
C GLY A 3 12.30 6.40 -11.98
N THR A 4 12.58 6.51 -13.28
CA THR A 4 12.08 7.60 -14.14
C THR A 4 11.13 7.02 -15.19
N VAL A 5 10.04 7.73 -15.48
CA VAL A 5 9.09 7.32 -16.52
C VAL A 5 9.79 7.41 -17.89
N PRO A 6 9.76 6.36 -18.72
CA PRO A 6 10.51 6.32 -19.98
C PRO A 6 10.21 7.53 -20.88
N LYS A 7 11.26 8.10 -21.48
CA LYS A 7 11.19 9.27 -22.38
C LYS A 7 10.70 10.56 -21.71
N THR A 8 10.68 10.62 -20.38
CA THR A 8 10.36 11.83 -19.61
C THR A 8 11.43 12.06 -18.53
N THR A 9 11.33 13.18 -17.81
CA THR A 9 12.12 13.46 -16.60
C THR A 9 11.34 13.16 -15.30
N VAL A 10 10.11 12.65 -15.40
CA VAL A 10 9.22 12.43 -14.25
C VAL A 10 9.69 11.25 -13.41
N SER A 11 9.88 11.49 -12.13
CA SER A 11 10.21 10.46 -11.14
C SER A 11 8.98 9.59 -10.84
N TRP A 12 9.19 8.32 -10.52
CA TRP A 12 8.16 7.44 -10.00
C TRP A 12 8.67 6.54 -8.87
N SER A 13 7.74 6.12 -8.01
CA SER A 13 8.02 5.19 -6.92
C SER A 13 6.85 4.23 -6.67
N GLU A 14 7.15 3.02 -6.21
CA GLU A 14 6.15 2.17 -5.55
C GLU A 14 5.91 2.69 -4.14
N ALA A 15 4.64 2.90 -3.81
CA ALA A 15 4.18 3.26 -2.48
C ALA A 15 3.06 2.31 -2.03
N CYS A 16 2.69 2.38 -0.76
CA CYS A 16 1.50 1.72 -0.23
C CYS A 16 0.61 2.76 0.42
N LYS A 17 -0.60 2.92 -0.11
CA LYS A 17 -1.62 3.73 0.53
C LYS A 17 -2.26 2.90 1.64
N LEU A 18 -2.37 3.50 2.82
CA LEU A 18 -3.04 2.92 3.96
C LEU A 18 -4.42 3.56 4.09
N ARG A 19 -5.45 2.73 4.22
CA ARG A 19 -6.83 3.19 4.42
C ARG A 19 -7.48 2.42 5.55
N MET A 20 -8.06 3.15 6.50
CA MET A 20 -8.89 2.57 7.53
C MET A 20 -10.35 2.57 7.08
N ASP A 21 -11.06 1.48 7.33
CA ASP A 21 -12.49 1.34 7.06
C ASP A 21 -13.18 0.63 8.23
N TYR A 22 -14.44 0.96 8.50
CA TYR A 22 -15.24 0.29 9.52
C TYR A 22 -16.34 -0.53 8.84
N ARG A 23 -16.23 -1.86 8.91
CA ARG A 23 -17.10 -2.83 8.25
C ARG A 23 -17.19 -4.10 9.08
N PHE A 24 -18.34 -4.78 9.07
CA PHE A 24 -18.56 -6.02 9.83
C PHE A 24 -18.23 -5.88 11.32
N ASP A 25 -18.62 -4.75 11.91
CA ASP A 25 -18.34 -4.36 13.30
C ASP A 25 -16.85 -4.37 13.69
N GLN A 26 -15.95 -4.26 12.70
CA GLN A 26 -14.51 -4.26 12.87
C GLN A 26 -13.84 -3.13 12.09
N ILE A 27 -12.69 -2.66 12.59
CA ILE A 27 -11.81 -1.74 11.87
C ILE A 27 -10.86 -2.55 10.98
N TRP A 28 -10.80 -2.19 9.71
CA TRP A 28 -9.95 -2.79 8.70
C TRP A 28 -8.87 -1.83 8.29
N LEU A 29 -7.62 -2.30 8.27
CA LEU A 29 -6.53 -1.61 7.59
C LEU A 29 -6.35 -2.22 6.20
N LEU A 30 -6.67 -1.44 5.17
CA LEU A 30 -6.46 -1.81 3.78
C LEU A 30 -5.12 -1.25 3.30
N LEU A 31 -4.36 -2.12 2.66
CA LEU A 31 -3.09 -1.81 2.02
C LEU A 31 -3.33 -1.79 0.51
N GLU A 32 -3.11 -0.64 -0.10
CA GLU A 32 -3.31 -0.41 -1.52
C GLU A 32 -1.95 -0.06 -2.18
N PRO A 33 -1.19 -1.04 -2.70
CA PRO A 33 0.03 -0.76 -3.43
C PRO A 33 -0.26 0.13 -4.64
N MET A 34 0.46 1.23 -4.77
CA MET A 34 0.25 2.21 -5.84
C MET A 34 1.58 2.70 -6.40
N VAL A 35 1.50 3.31 -7.58
CA VAL A 35 2.62 4.01 -8.21
C VAL A 35 2.37 5.49 -7.99
N VAL A 36 3.33 6.18 -7.38
CA VAL A 36 3.33 7.63 -7.19
C VAL A 36 4.28 8.23 -8.21
N THR A 37 3.89 9.36 -8.79
CA THR A 37 4.64 10.11 -9.80
C THR A 37 4.62 11.59 -9.45
N GLU A 38 5.72 12.30 -9.68
CA GLU A 38 5.81 13.73 -9.44
C GLU A 38 5.82 14.45 -10.79
N VAL A 39 4.63 14.74 -11.32
CA VAL A 39 4.47 15.48 -12.57
C VAL A 39 4.33 16.96 -12.24
N PRO A 40 5.16 17.85 -12.81
CA PRO A 40 4.97 19.29 -12.68
C PRO A 40 3.61 19.74 -13.22
N ASP A 41 2.97 20.69 -12.56
CA ASP A 41 1.65 21.21 -12.97
C ASP A 41 1.69 21.91 -14.35
N ASP A 42 2.86 22.41 -14.75
CA ASP A 42 3.11 23.07 -16.03
C ASP A 42 3.67 22.12 -17.12
N ALA A 43 3.66 20.81 -16.86
CA ALA A 43 4.14 19.84 -17.82
C ALA A 43 3.30 19.83 -19.12
N PRO A 44 3.90 19.54 -20.29
CA PRO A 44 3.13 19.35 -21.52
C PRO A 44 2.16 18.18 -21.43
N ASP A 45 1.02 18.25 -22.11
CA ASP A 45 0.00 17.17 -22.17
C ASP A 45 0.60 15.81 -22.56
N GLU A 46 1.60 15.80 -23.44
CA GLU A 46 2.31 14.59 -23.86
C GLU A 46 3.00 13.87 -22.68
N VAL A 47 3.51 14.63 -21.70
CA VAL A 47 4.12 14.07 -20.49
C VAL A 47 3.03 13.47 -19.59
N PHE A 48 1.90 14.15 -19.44
CA PHE A 48 0.77 13.61 -18.66
C PHE A 48 0.26 12.29 -19.23
N GLU A 49 0.07 12.21 -20.55
CA GLU A 49 -0.37 10.99 -21.20
C GLU A 49 0.67 9.87 -21.10
N ALA A 50 1.97 10.17 -21.29
CA ALA A 50 3.04 9.19 -21.12
C ALA A 50 3.10 8.63 -19.69
N VAL A 51 2.94 9.48 -18.67
CA VAL A 51 2.91 9.07 -17.27
C VAL A 51 1.66 8.23 -16.97
N ARG A 52 0.50 8.64 -17.47
CA ARG A 52 -0.76 7.90 -17.31
C ARG A 52 -0.69 6.51 -17.92
N GLU A 53 -0.18 6.40 -19.14
CA GLU A 53 0.03 5.12 -19.82
C GLU A 53 1.01 4.24 -19.05
N PHE A 54 2.14 4.81 -18.61
CA PHE A 54 3.13 4.10 -17.80
C PHE A 54 2.52 3.52 -16.52
N VAL A 55 1.76 4.32 -15.76
CA VAL A 55 1.11 3.87 -14.52
C VAL A 55 0.08 2.77 -14.82
N ARG A 56 -0.71 2.92 -15.89
CA ARG A 56 -1.71 1.93 -16.32
C ARG A 56 -1.04 0.60 -16.66
N ASP A 57 -0.03 0.61 -17.51
CA ASP A 57 0.71 -0.57 -17.95
C ASP A 57 1.38 -1.28 -16.79
N ARG A 58 2.01 -0.51 -15.89
CA ARG A 58 2.67 -1.06 -14.71
C ARG A 58 1.67 -1.75 -13.78
N ARG A 59 0.48 -1.17 -13.58
CA ARG A 59 -0.60 -1.80 -12.81
C ARG A 59 -1.15 -3.05 -13.51
N ALA A 60 -1.37 -2.99 -14.83
CA ALA A 60 -1.88 -4.11 -15.61
C ALA A 60 -0.94 -5.33 -15.59
N ARG A 61 0.38 -5.09 -15.55
CA ARG A 61 1.40 -6.15 -15.45
C ARG A 61 1.53 -6.77 -14.06
N ARG A 62 0.80 -6.29 -13.04
CA ARG A 62 0.74 -6.91 -11.70
C ARG A 62 -0.10 -8.18 -11.74
N HIS A 63 0.39 -9.21 -12.41
CA HIS A 63 -0.19 -10.54 -12.31
C HIS A 63 -0.20 -11.02 -10.84
N ASN A 64 -1.11 -11.94 -10.49
CA ASN A 64 -1.36 -12.38 -9.11
C ASN A 64 -0.09 -12.60 -8.27
N ARG A 65 0.94 -13.24 -8.83
CA ARG A 65 2.22 -13.46 -8.13
C ARG A 65 2.97 -12.17 -7.77
N VAL A 66 3.05 -11.18 -8.66
CA VAL A 66 3.74 -9.90 -8.39
C VAL A 66 2.92 -9.05 -7.43
N ALA A 67 1.59 -9.01 -7.62
CA ALA A 67 0.69 -8.31 -6.69
C ALA A 67 0.81 -8.87 -5.27
N LYS A 68 0.81 -10.21 -5.14
CA LYS A 68 1.01 -10.90 -3.87
C LYS A 68 2.36 -10.54 -3.24
N ALA A 69 3.46 -10.62 -4.00
CA ALA A 69 4.79 -10.31 -3.48
C ALA A 69 4.91 -8.85 -3.01
N LEU A 70 4.28 -7.90 -3.70
CA LEU A 70 4.22 -6.50 -3.28
C LEU A 70 3.46 -6.35 -1.96
N LEU A 71 2.27 -6.96 -1.86
CA LEU A 71 1.48 -6.94 -0.63
C LEU A 71 2.23 -7.59 0.54
N ASP A 72 2.80 -8.77 0.33
CA ASP A 72 3.58 -9.48 1.35
C ASP A 72 4.76 -8.63 1.84
N GLY A 73 5.44 -7.90 0.94
CA GLY A 73 6.52 -6.99 1.28
C GLY A 73 6.05 -5.83 2.16
N TRP A 74 4.93 -5.19 1.81
CA TRP A 74 4.35 -4.11 2.62
C TRP A 74 3.84 -4.60 3.97
N ILE A 75 3.17 -5.76 4.01
CA ILE A 75 2.74 -6.39 5.25
C ILE A 75 3.95 -6.67 6.13
N SER A 76 5.04 -7.22 5.58
CA SER A 76 6.26 -7.48 6.33
C SER A 76 6.91 -6.20 6.87
N LEU A 77 6.81 -5.07 6.18
CA LEU A 77 7.33 -3.79 6.66
C LEU A 77 6.48 -3.20 7.80
N ILE A 78 5.16 -3.42 7.77
CA ILE A 78 4.21 -2.84 8.74
C ILE A 78 4.08 -3.74 9.99
N VAL A 79 3.95 -5.04 9.78
CA VAL A 79 3.65 -6.05 10.82
C VAL A 79 4.90 -6.80 11.26
N GLY A 80 5.97 -6.79 10.47
CA GLY A 80 7.16 -7.61 10.72
C GLY A 80 6.97 -9.06 10.27
N GLY A 81 7.70 -9.98 10.90
CA GLY A 81 7.64 -11.41 10.59
C GLY A 81 6.52 -12.18 11.30
N GLU A 82 5.90 -11.58 12.31
CA GLU A 82 4.91 -12.24 13.18
C GLU A 82 3.54 -12.39 12.49
N GLN A 83 2.72 -13.34 12.95
CA GLN A 83 1.39 -13.60 12.39
C GLN A 83 0.37 -12.54 12.77
N SER A 84 0.54 -11.93 13.93
CA SER A 84 -0.16 -10.73 14.34
C SER A 84 0.79 -9.80 15.05
N VAL A 85 0.47 -8.51 15.04
CA VAL A 85 1.20 -7.52 15.81
C VAL A 85 0.24 -6.65 16.57
N ARG A 86 0.42 -6.55 17.90
CA ARG A 86 -0.29 -5.58 18.72
C ARG A 86 0.49 -4.28 18.80
N ARG A 87 -0.20 -3.16 18.56
CA ARG A 87 0.37 -1.82 18.59
C ARG A 87 -0.55 -0.90 19.37
N ARG A 88 0.06 -0.17 20.30
CA ARG A 88 -0.53 0.93 21.05
C ARG A 88 -0.26 2.22 20.31
N THR A 89 -1.12 3.21 20.50
CA THR A 89 -1.15 4.38 19.62
C THR A 89 -0.04 5.36 20.00
N PHE A 90 0.01 5.72 21.29
CA PHE A 90 0.94 6.76 21.76
C PHE A 90 1.76 6.35 22.99
N ASP A 91 1.53 5.13 23.53
CA ASP A 91 2.18 4.64 24.77
C ASP A 91 2.07 5.67 25.91
N ILE A 92 0.90 6.31 26.01
CA ILE A 92 0.63 7.36 26.98
C ILE A 92 0.02 6.77 28.25
N SER A 93 0.52 7.22 29.39
CA SER A 93 0.07 6.76 30.71
C SER A 93 -1.26 7.36 31.17
N ASP A 94 -1.74 8.42 30.51
CA ASP A 94 -2.98 9.12 30.84
C ASP A 94 -3.80 9.38 29.57
N GLY A 95 -5.08 9.00 29.61
CA GLY A 95 -6.01 9.02 28.46
C GLY A 95 -6.36 7.65 27.87
N VAL A 96 -7.02 7.65 26.71
CA VAL A 96 -7.37 6.42 25.97
C VAL A 96 -6.21 6.04 25.06
N ASP A 97 -5.49 4.99 25.41
CA ASP A 97 -4.48 4.37 24.54
C ASP A 97 -5.14 3.22 23.76
N ALA A 98 -5.54 3.52 22.52
CA ALA A 98 -6.14 2.50 21.67
C ALA A 98 -5.10 1.44 21.31
N GLU A 99 -5.45 0.17 21.51
CA GLU A 99 -4.65 -0.97 21.11
C GLU A 99 -5.28 -1.62 19.88
N PHE A 100 -4.45 -1.87 18.86
CA PHE A 100 -4.86 -2.51 17.63
C PHE A 100 -4.06 -3.79 17.44
N GLU A 101 -4.74 -4.86 17.03
CA GLU A 101 -4.09 -6.08 16.55
C GLU A 101 -4.16 -6.13 15.02
N LEU A 102 -3.00 -6.07 14.37
CA LEU A 102 -2.89 -6.19 12.92
C LEU A 102 -2.53 -7.64 12.59
N LEU A 103 -3.40 -8.32 11.88
CA LEU A 103 -3.15 -9.68 11.39
C LEU A 103 -2.37 -9.64 10.07
N ARG A 104 -1.40 -10.53 9.91
CA ARG A 104 -0.64 -10.69 8.67
C ARG A 104 -1.49 -11.24 7.53
N THR A 105 -2.47 -12.06 7.87
CA THR A 105 -3.32 -12.79 6.94
C THR A 105 -4.65 -12.05 6.82
N SER A 106 -4.96 -11.56 5.62
CA SER A 106 -6.25 -10.88 5.38
C SER A 106 -7.41 -11.83 5.68
N ALA A 107 -8.49 -11.32 6.27
CA ALA A 107 -9.65 -12.14 6.64
C ALA A 107 -10.33 -12.87 5.46
N PHE A 108 -10.09 -12.44 4.22
CA PHE A 108 -10.61 -13.08 3.01
C PHE A 108 -9.67 -14.10 2.36
N SER A 109 -8.52 -14.36 2.97
CA SER A 109 -7.77 -15.58 2.64
C SER A 109 -8.41 -16.71 3.46
N GLY A 110 -8.77 -17.83 2.83
CA GLY A 110 -9.32 -19.02 3.52
C GLY A 110 -8.35 -19.70 4.51
N GLN A 111 -7.36 -18.96 5.01
CA GLN A 111 -6.35 -19.31 6.00
C GLN A 111 -6.52 -18.50 7.29
N ALA A 112 -7.33 -17.43 7.30
CA ALA A 112 -7.60 -16.62 8.49
C ALA A 112 -8.53 -17.31 9.51
N GLN A 113 -9.06 -18.49 9.17
CA GLN A 113 -10.00 -19.23 9.99
C GLN A 113 -9.29 -20.41 10.65
N ARG A 114 -8.53 -20.14 11.71
CA ARG A 114 -8.10 -21.12 12.72
C ARG A 114 -8.00 -20.47 14.08
#